data_AF-A0A8J3RLV7-F1
#
_entry.id   AF-A0A8J3RLV7-F1
#
_cell.length_a   1.000
_cell.length_b   1.000
_cell.length_c   1.000
_cell.angle_alpha   90.00
_cell.angle_beta   90.00
_cell.angle_gamma   90.00
#
_symmetry.space_group_name_H-M   'P 1'
#
loop_
_entity.id
_entity.type
_entity.pdbx_description
1 polymer ?
#
loop_
_entity_poly.entity_id
_entity_poly.type
_entity_poly.pdbx_seq_one_letter_code
_entity_poly.pdbx_strand_id
1 'polypeptide(L)'
;MDNRFTTYRPEEPVRLAPSKPARFEPGTDWSCSNTNHVLARLLIEHDLSMFISALLGGELLPAELLAEMCTPHPKAGYGLGLFVQEAPGGATVITHNGGAAGHAALMYSTPDGGKTLTAALNHVDDAALSLGAAFQRATQRLVQEVFGGTAGSADEQTG
;
A
#
# COMPACT_ATOMS: atom_id res chain seq x y z
N MET A 1 -4.18 29.75 -15.57
CA MET A 1 -4.28 28.64 -14.59
C MET A 1 -3.00 28.64 -13.79
N ASP A 2 -3.13 28.69 -12.48
CA ASP A 2 -2.05 28.98 -11.53
C ASP A 2 -1.20 27.72 -11.29
N ASN A 3 0.08 27.71 -11.68
CA ASN A 3 0.97 26.54 -11.57
C ASN A 3 1.50 26.33 -10.14
N ARG A 4 0.69 26.63 -9.12
CA ARG A 4 1.10 26.60 -7.70
C ARG A 4 1.28 25.19 -7.16
N PHE A 5 0.70 24.18 -7.79
CA PHE A 5 0.81 22.78 -7.37
C PHE A 5 1.22 21.91 -8.55
N THR A 6 2.40 21.32 -8.45
CA THR A 6 2.89 20.28 -9.36
C THR A 6 3.02 18.98 -8.57
N THR A 7 2.32 17.93 -8.99
CA THR A 7 2.39 16.59 -8.39
C THR A 7 3.41 15.76 -9.13
N TYR A 8 4.32 15.13 -8.38
CA TYR A 8 5.32 14.20 -8.92
C TYR A 8 5.05 12.79 -8.42
N ARG A 9 5.27 11.79 -9.28
CA ARG A 9 5.30 10.39 -8.88
C ARG A 9 6.58 10.12 -8.06
N PRO A 10 6.58 9.17 -7.10
CA PRO A 10 7.74 8.91 -6.26
C PRO A 10 9.03 8.58 -7.03
N GLU A 11 8.93 8.02 -8.24
CA GLU A 11 10.07 7.62 -9.06
C GLU A 11 10.71 8.81 -9.81
N GLU A 12 9.97 9.89 -10.03
CA GLU A 12 10.45 11.04 -10.81
C GLU A 12 11.59 11.79 -10.09
N PRO A 13 11.51 12.10 -8.79
CA PRO A 13 12.64 12.63 -8.03
C PRO A 13 13.87 11.72 -8.02
N VAL A 14 13.66 10.39 -7.98
CA VAL A 14 14.75 9.41 -8.01
C VAL A 14 15.48 9.47 -9.35
N ARG A 15 14.75 9.56 -10.46
CA ARG A 15 15.34 9.70 -11.81
C ARG A 15 16.01 11.05 -12.04
N LEU A 16 15.54 12.11 -11.38
CA LEU A 16 16.12 13.45 -11.47
C LEU A 16 17.40 13.61 -10.63
N ALA A 17 17.55 12.85 -9.54
CA ALA A 17 18.72 12.94 -8.67
C ALA A 17 20.08 12.74 -9.40
N PRO A 18 20.28 11.70 -10.23
CA PRO A 18 21.53 11.48 -10.95
C PRO A 18 21.75 12.44 -12.12
N SER A 19 20.75 13.21 -12.54
CA SER A 19 20.89 14.17 -13.65
C SER A 19 21.50 15.51 -13.21
N LYS A 20 21.80 15.68 -11.92
CA LYS A 20 22.47 16.87 -11.36
C LYS A 20 23.94 16.56 -11.05
N PRO A 21 24.84 17.55 -11.16
CA PRO A 21 26.24 17.36 -10.81
C PRO A 21 26.38 16.93 -9.35
N ALA A 22 27.35 16.04 -9.09
CA ALA A 22 27.68 15.63 -7.72
C ALA A 22 28.11 16.84 -6.89
N ARG A 23 27.67 16.88 -5.63
CA ARG A 23 27.95 18.01 -4.72
C ARG A 23 29.41 18.07 -4.28
N PHE A 24 30.09 16.93 -4.30
CA PHE A 24 31.50 16.72 -3.96
C PHE A 24 31.97 15.44 -4.66
N GLU A 25 33.28 15.23 -4.75
CA GLU A 25 33.85 14.00 -5.31
C GLU A 25 33.44 12.77 -4.46
N PRO A 26 33.17 11.60 -5.08
CA PRO A 26 32.82 10.40 -4.33
C PRO A 26 33.90 10.05 -3.29
N GLY A 27 33.47 9.91 -2.03
CA GLY A 27 34.35 9.53 -0.91
C GLY A 27 35.10 10.68 -0.24
N THR A 28 34.95 11.93 -0.69
CA THR A 28 35.67 13.08 -0.09
C THR A 28 34.86 13.84 0.97
N ASP A 29 33.53 13.66 1.03
CA ASP A 29 32.64 14.30 2.01
C ASP A 29 31.33 13.50 2.16
N TRP A 30 30.44 13.91 3.08
CA TRP A 30 29.12 13.30 3.29
C TRP A 30 27.99 14.33 3.36
N SER A 31 26.82 13.96 2.85
CA SER A 31 25.59 14.76 2.99
C SER A 31 24.38 13.84 3.05
N CYS A 32 23.47 14.11 3.98
CA CYS A 32 22.23 13.36 4.06
C CYS A 32 21.38 13.63 2.80
N SER A 33 20.98 12.58 2.11
CA SER A 33 20.17 12.65 0.90
C SER A 33 18.75 12.15 1.16
N ASN A 34 17.77 13.04 0.97
CA ASN A 34 16.35 12.67 1.04
C ASN A 34 15.96 11.63 -0.03
N THR A 35 16.73 11.50 -1.11
CA THR A 35 16.53 10.47 -2.15
C THR A 35 16.61 9.05 -1.56
N ASN A 36 17.46 8.83 -0.55
CA ASN A 36 17.58 7.51 0.09
C ASN A 36 16.29 7.10 0.80
N HIS A 37 15.54 8.06 1.37
CA HIS A 37 14.25 7.77 2.00
C HIS A 37 13.17 7.40 0.97
N VAL A 38 13.17 8.06 -0.20
CA VAL A 38 12.25 7.71 -1.30
C VAL A 38 12.57 6.32 -1.86
N LEU A 39 13.85 6.00 -2.03
CA LEU A 39 14.31 4.68 -2.45
C LEU A 39 13.93 3.58 -1.45
N ALA A 40 14.15 3.82 -0.15
CA ALA A 40 13.77 2.87 0.90
C ALA A 40 12.26 2.60 0.90
N ARG A 41 11.44 3.65 0.72
CA ARG A 41 9.99 3.50 0.58
C ARG A 41 9.60 2.64 -0.63
N LEU A 42 10.16 2.93 -1.80
CA LEU A 42 9.89 2.17 -3.02
C LEU A 42 10.28 0.69 -2.88
N LEU A 43 11.41 0.42 -2.23
CA LEU A 43 11.86 -0.95 -1.96
C LEU A 43 10.87 -1.68 -1.05
N ILE A 44 10.47 -1.07 0.06
CA ILE A 44 9.51 -1.67 1.01
C ILE A 44 8.17 -1.96 0.31
N GLU A 45 7.66 -1.02 -0.47
CA GLU A 45 6.40 -1.20 -1.22
C GLU A 45 6.49 -2.36 -2.22
N HIS A 46 7.63 -2.50 -2.91
CA HIS A 46 7.89 -3.58 -3.84
C HIS A 46 8.00 -4.94 -3.13
N ASP A 47 8.78 -5.02 -2.07
CA ASP A 47 9.01 -6.27 -1.33
C ASP A 47 7.71 -6.78 -0.68
N LEU A 48 6.88 -5.88 -0.15
CA LEU A 48 5.56 -6.24 0.38
C LEU A 48 4.64 -6.78 -0.72
N SER A 49 4.69 -6.20 -1.93
CA SER A 49 3.85 -6.64 -3.06
C SER A 49 4.27 -8.03 -3.53
N MET A 50 5.58 -8.27 -3.64
CA MET A 50 6.15 -9.58 -3.95
C MET A 50 5.76 -10.63 -2.89
N PHE A 51 5.91 -10.29 -1.61
CA PHE A 51 5.59 -11.20 -0.51
C PHE A 51 4.12 -11.61 -0.51
N ILE A 52 3.19 -10.64 -0.56
CA ILE A 52 1.75 -10.96 -0.45
C ILE A 52 1.24 -11.68 -1.70
N SER A 53 1.75 -11.34 -2.88
CA SER A 53 1.41 -12.02 -4.12
C SER A 53 1.90 -13.47 -4.12
N ALA A 54 3.17 -13.71 -3.75
CA ALA A 54 3.73 -15.06 -3.67
C ALA A 54 3.06 -15.91 -2.57
N LEU A 55 2.72 -15.30 -1.43
CA LEU A 55 2.02 -15.99 -0.35
C LEU A 55 0.64 -16.49 -0.81
N LEU A 56 -0.19 -15.59 -1.33
CA LEU A 56 -1.57 -15.90 -1.71
C LEU A 56 -1.67 -16.63 -3.05
N GLY A 57 -0.67 -16.51 -3.91
CA GLY A 57 -0.50 -17.36 -5.09
C GLY A 57 -0.10 -18.80 -4.77
N GLY A 58 0.19 -19.13 -3.50
CA GLY A 58 0.55 -20.48 -3.06
C GLY A 58 2.00 -20.87 -3.35
N GLU A 59 2.88 -19.91 -3.61
CA GLU A 59 4.30 -20.16 -3.89
C GLU A 59 5.11 -20.37 -2.59
N LEU A 60 4.65 -19.81 -1.47
CA LEU A 60 5.39 -19.83 -0.19
C LEU A 60 4.95 -20.93 0.77
N LEU A 61 3.71 -21.43 0.64
CA LEU A 61 3.12 -22.42 1.55
C LEU A 61 2.36 -23.49 0.77
N PRO A 62 2.31 -24.74 1.25
CA PRO A 62 1.35 -25.73 0.78
C PRO A 62 -0.09 -25.22 0.89
N ALA A 63 -0.94 -25.61 -0.06
CA ALA A 63 -2.32 -25.12 -0.15
C ALA A 63 -3.13 -25.29 1.15
N GLU A 64 -2.95 -26.39 1.87
CA GLU A 64 -3.64 -26.65 3.14
C GLU A 64 -3.26 -25.64 4.24
N LEU A 65 -1.96 -25.31 4.36
CA LEU A 65 -1.49 -24.34 5.34
C LEU A 65 -1.88 -22.91 4.96
N LEU A 66 -1.89 -22.59 3.66
CA LEU A 66 -2.39 -21.32 3.18
C LEU A 66 -3.88 -21.16 3.49
N ALA A 67 -4.68 -22.21 3.27
CA ALA A 67 -6.09 -22.20 3.61
C ALA A 67 -6.33 -22.02 5.12
N GLU A 68 -5.54 -22.67 5.96
CA GLU A 68 -5.59 -22.48 7.42
C GLU A 68 -5.26 -21.03 7.80
N MET A 69 -4.21 -20.46 7.20
CA MET A 69 -3.78 -19.09 7.43
C MET A 69 -4.85 -18.06 7.05
N CYS A 70 -5.57 -18.32 5.96
CA CYS A 70 -6.65 -17.47 5.44
C CYS A 70 -8.03 -17.79 6.03
N THR A 71 -8.16 -18.72 6.98
CA THR A 71 -9.45 -19.03 7.62
C THR A 71 -9.69 -18.04 8.77
N PRO A 72 -10.67 -17.12 8.67
CA PRO A 72 -10.84 -16.09 9.68
C PRO A 72 -11.64 -16.57 10.89
N HIS A 73 -11.28 -16.10 12.09
CA HIS A 73 -12.14 -16.21 13.25
C HIS A 73 -13.45 -15.43 13.02
N PRO A 74 -14.65 -16.02 13.21
CA PRO A 74 -15.93 -15.43 12.79
C PRO A 74 -16.23 -14.04 13.35
N LYS A 75 -15.73 -13.72 14.55
CA LYS A 75 -15.95 -12.42 15.19
C LYS A 75 -14.91 -11.35 14.86
N ALA A 76 -13.71 -11.77 14.44
CA ALA A 76 -12.58 -10.87 14.25
C ALA A 76 -12.23 -10.66 12.78
N GLY A 77 -12.70 -11.54 11.89
CA GLY A 77 -12.26 -11.54 10.49
C GLY A 77 -10.76 -11.80 10.36
N TYR A 78 -10.14 -12.45 11.36
CA TYR A 78 -8.69 -12.59 11.49
C TYR A 78 -8.30 -14.07 11.53
N GLY A 79 -7.50 -14.49 10.57
CA GLY A 79 -6.87 -15.82 10.52
C GLY A 79 -5.50 -15.79 11.21
N LEU A 80 -4.56 -16.60 10.71
CA LEU A 80 -3.21 -16.65 11.27
C LEU A 80 -2.34 -15.53 10.69
N GLY A 81 -2.45 -14.33 11.28
CA GLY A 81 -1.64 -13.18 10.87
C GLY A 81 -2.19 -12.40 9.68
N LEU A 82 -3.42 -12.67 9.25
CA LEU A 82 -4.09 -11.99 8.14
C LEU A 82 -5.55 -11.70 8.49
N PHE A 83 -6.02 -10.52 8.10
CA PHE A 83 -7.45 -10.23 8.04
C PHE A 83 -8.02 -10.67 6.69
N VAL A 84 -9.23 -11.21 6.74
CA VAL A 84 -10.09 -11.48 5.59
C VAL A 84 -11.27 -10.53 5.70
N GLN A 85 -11.37 -9.58 4.78
CA GLN A 85 -12.35 -8.50 4.82
C GLN A 85 -13.08 -8.40 3.49
N GLU A 86 -14.24 -7.75 3.52
CA GLU A 86 -14.94 -7.34 2.30
C GLU A 86 -14.50 -5.91 1.96
N ALA A 87 -13.95 -5.73 0.76
CA ALA A 87 -13.69 -4.41 0.21
C ALA A 87 -15.01 -3.73 -0.15
N PRO A 88 -15.04 -2.40 -0.21
CA PRO A 88 -16.14 -1.70 -0.86
C PRO A 88 -16.42 -2.31 -2.23
N GLY A 89 -17.67 -2.66 -2.54
CA GLY A 89 -18.04 -3.36 -3.78
C GLY A 89 -18.10 -4.89 -3.68
N GLY A 90 -17.89 -5.48 -2.51
CA GLY A 90 -18.18 -6.90 -2.24
C GLY A 90 -17.02 -7.86 -2.54
N ALA A 91 -15.89 -7.36 -3.03
CA ALA A 91 -14.71 -8.18 -3.28
C ALA A 91 -14.06 -8.61 -1.95
N THR A 92 -13.69 -9.89 -1.82
CA THR A 92 -12.86 -10.32 -0.69
C THR A 92 -11.44 -9.79 -0.83
N VAL A 93 -10.89 -9.22 0.24
CA VAL A 93 -9.50 -8.77 0.33
C VAL A 93 -8.82 -9.36 1.56
N ILE A 94 -7.56 -9.73 1.39
CA ILE A 94 -6.68 -10.23 2.43
C ILE A 94 -5.69 -9.12 2.81
N THR A 95 -5.52 -8.84 4.10
CA THR A 95 -4.70 -7.71 4.54
C THR A 95 -4.04 -7.91 5.89
N HIS A 96 -2.89 -7.26 6.10
CA HIS A 96 -2.37 -6.99 7.43
C HIS A 96 -1.52 -5.72 7.40
N ASN A 97 -2.05 -4.63 7.94
CA ASN A 97 -1.34 -3.36 7.97
C ASN A 97 -0.43 -3.26 9.20
N GLY A 98 0.71 -2.59 9.06
CA GLY A 98 1.64 -2.30 10.15
C GLY A 98 1.67 -0.81 10.46
N GLY A 99 1.88 -0.44 11.72
CA GLY A 99 2.06 0.96 12.09
C GLY A 99 2.91 1.10 13.35
N ALA A 100 3.85 2.05 13.33
CA ALA A 100 4.66 2.43 14.48
C ALA A 100 4.99 3.93 14.36
N ALA A 101 4.84 4.67 15.47
CA ALA A 101 5.06 6.10 15.66
C ALA A 101 5.37 6.89 14.35
N GLY A 102 4.31 7.43 13.75
CA GLY A 102 4.39 8.27 12.56
C GLY A 102 4.62 7.55 11.23
N HIS A 103 4.63 6.23 11.20
CA HIS A 103 4.75 5.42 9.98
C HIS A 103 3.66 4.35 9.93
N ALA A 104 3.17 4.06 8.72
CA ALA A 104 2.25 2.98 8.45
C ALA A 104 2.62 2.28 7.14
N ALA A 105 2.42 0.97 7.10
CA ALA A 105 2.52 0.15 5.91
C ALA A 105 1.16 -0.48 5.62
N LEU A 106 0.69 -0.31 4.39
CA LEU A 106 -0.51 -0.95 3.86
C LEU A 106 -0.10 -2.16 3.04
N MET A 107 -0.82 -3.27 3.22
CA MET A 107 -0.63 -4.49 2.45
C MET A 107 -1.97 -5.18 2.26
N TYR A 108 -2.44 -5.21 1.01
CA TYR A 108 -3.72 -5.80 0.61
C TYR A 108 -3.53 -6.64 -0.65
N SER A 109 -4.34 -7.69 -0.77
CA SER A 109 -4.40 -8.50 -1.98
C SER A 109 -5.76 -9.19 -2.16
N THR A 110 -6.10 -9.54 -3.40
CA THR A 110 -7.13 -10.56 -3.67
C THR A 110 -6.68 -11.94 -3.16
N PRO A 111 -7.61 -12.87 -2.85
CA PRO A 111 -7.28 -14.19 -2.31
C PRO A 111 -6.36 -15.04 -3.19
N ASP A 112 -6.33 -14.78 -4.50
CA ASP A 112 -5.47 -15.45 -5.48
C ASP A 112 -4.10 -14.78 -5.68
N GLY A 113 -3.81 -13.68 -4.98
CA GLY A 113 -2.56 -12.94 -5.13
C GLY A 113 -2.45 -12.09 -6.42
N GLY A 114 -3.47 -12.10 -7.29
CA GLY A 114 -3.42 -11.51 -8.63
C GLY A 114 -3.56 -9.99 -8.68
N LYS A 115 -4.06 -9.37 -7.61
CA LYS A 115 -4.20 -7.91 -7.49
C LYS A 115 -3.80 -7.46 -6.11
N THR A 116 -2.79 -6.59 -6.02
CA THR A 116 -2.23 -6.12 -4.75
C THR A 116 -2.30 -4.59 -4.61
N LEU A 117 -2.38 -4.11 -3.38
CA LEU A 117 -2.14 -2.71 -3.01
C LEU A 117 -1.15 -2.70 -1.85
N THR A 118 0.01 -2.06 -2.07
CA THR A 118 0.99 -1.77 -1.03
C THR A 118 1.29 -0.29 -0.99
N ALA A 119 1.52 0.26 0.20
CA ALA A 119 1.91 1.65 0.36
C ALA A 119 2.62 1.84 1.69
N ALA A 120 3.65 2.70 1.72
CA ALA A 120 4.17 3.26 2.95
C ALA A 120 3.67 4.69 3.13
N LEU A 121 3.20 5.02 4.33
CA LEU A 121 2.67 6.34 4.66
C LEU A 121 3.35 6.87 5.92
N ASN A 122 3.65 8.16 5.91
CA ASN A 122 4.12 8.87 7.09
C ASN A 122 2.98 9.76 7.61
N HIS A 123 2.78 9.79 8.91
CA HIS A 123 1.83 10.68 9.59
C HIS A 123 2.48 11.31 10.82
N VAL A 124 1.94 12.42 11.31
CA VAL A 124 2.38 13.01 12.59
C VAL A 124 1.55 12.36 13.69
N ASP A 125 2.23 11.71 14.63
CA ASP A 125 1.62 11.08 15.81
C ASP A 125 1.58 12.11 16.96
N ASP A 126 0.77 13.15 16.78
CA ASP A 126 0.50 14.17 17.79
C ASP A 126 -0.98 14.07 18.19
N ALA A 127 -1.24 13.90 19.49
CA ALA A 127 -2.58 13.79 20.05
C ALA A 127 -3.46 15.03 19.78
N ALA A 128 -2.87 16.21 19.53
CA ALA A 128 -3.59 17.44 19.18
C ALA A 128 -3.86 17.60 17.67
N LEU A 129 -3.13 16.87 16.82
CA LEU A 129 -3.20 16.95 15.35
C LEU A 129 -3.45 15.56 14.74
N SER A 130 -4.43 14.82 15.29
CA SER A 130 -4.74 13.46 14.84
C SER A 130 -5.02 13.42 13.34
N LEU A 131 -4.02 13.02 12.57
CA LEU A 131 -4.14 12.70 11.16
C LEU A 131 -4.86 11.36 10.95
N GLY A 132 -5.25 10.66 12.02
CA GLY A 132 -5.87 9.35 11.99
C GLY A 132 -7.11 9.31 11.10
N ALA A 133 -8.00 10.30 11.19
CA ALA A 133 -9.19 10.34 10.34
C ALA A 133 -8.86 10.58 8.86
N ALA A 134 -7.84 11.40 8.56
CA ALA A 134 -7.40 11.63 7.18
C ALA A 134 -6.69 10.40 6.61
N PHE A 135 -5.89 9.72 7.43
CA PHE A 135 -5.23 8.46 7.10
C PHE A 135 -6.24 7.35 6.80
N GLN A 136 -7.25 7.20 7.65
CA GLN A 136 -8.34 6.23 7.44
C GLN A 136 -9.08 6.52 6.13
N ARG A 137 -9.44 7.79 5.85
CA ARG A 137 -10.06 8.17 4.58
C ARG A 137 -9.16 7.90 3.37
N ALA A 138 -7.86 8.19 3.47
CA ALA A 138 -6.91 7.91 2.40
C ALA A 138 -6.81 6.41 2.13
N THR A 139 -6.71 5.59 3.19
CA THR A 139 -6.68 4.13 3.09
C THR A 139 -7.95 3.59 2.43
N GLN A 140 -9.12 4.03 2.89
CA GLN A 140 -10.41 3.64 2.30
C GLN A 140 -10.51 4.00 0.82
N ARG A 141 -10.05 5.20 0.45
CA ARG A 141 -10.02 5.65 -0.95
C ARG A 141 -9.13 4.76 -1.82
N LEU A 142 -7.92 4.42 -1.34
CA LEU A 142 -6.99 3.55 -2.07
C LEU A 142 -7.56 2.13 -2.22
N VAL A 143 -8.16 1.58 -1.17
CA VAL A 143 -8.81 0.27 -1.22
C VAL A 143 -9.98 0.27 -2.20
N GLN A 144 -10.83 1.30 -2.19
CA GLN A 144 -11.90 1.48 -3.17
C GLN A 144 -11.35 1.61 -4.60
N GLU A 145 -10.29 2.37 -4.81
CA GLU A 145 -9.72 2.59 -6.14
C GLU A 145 -9.17 1.28 -6.74
N VAL A 146 -8.53 0.45 -5.91
CA VAL A 146 -7.91 -0.80 -6.37
C VAL A 146 -8.90 -1.95 -6.44
N PHE A 147 -9.77 -2.10 -5.43
CA PHE A 147 -10.63 -3.29 -5.26
C PHE A 147 -12.13 -3.01 -5.44
N GLY A 148 -12.52 -1.75 -5.64
CA GLY A 148 -13.91 -1.30 -5.61
C GLY A 148 -14.84 -1.88 -6.68
N GLY A 149 -14.29 -2.31 -7.82
CA GLY A 149 -15.05 -2.61 -9.03
C GLY A 149 -15.80 -1.38 -9.59
N THR A 150 -16.01 -1.33 -10.90
CA THR A 150 -17.08 -0.49 -11.45
C THR A 150 -18.39 -1.22 -11.18
N ALA A 151 -19.25 -0.68 -10.32
CA ALA A 151 -20.65 -1.09 -10.34
C ALA A 151 -21.13 -0.95 -11.78
N GLY A 152 -21.44 -2.08 -12.44
CA GLY A 152 -22.02 -2.06 -13.77
C GLY A 152 -23.27 -1.22 -13.72
N SER A 153 -23.32 -0.19 -14.57
CA SER A 153 -24.57 0.48 -14.93
C SER A 153 -25.49 -0.58 -15.54
N ALA A 154 -26.33 -1.20 -14.71
CA ALA A 154 -27.43 -2.00 -15.20
C ALA A 154 -28.46 -1.03 -15.79
N ASP A 155 -28.63 -1.16 -17.11
CA ASP A 155 -29.64 -0.52 -17.93
C ASP A 155 -31.00 -0.44 -17.23
N GLU A 156 -31.49 0.79 -17.04
CA GLU A 156 -32.92 1.03 -16.87
C GLU A 156 -33.52 1.28 -18.26
N GLN A 157 -33.62 0.20 -19.03
CA GLN A 157 -34.52 0.10 -20.17
C GLN A 157 -35.87 -0.38 -19.66
N THR A 158 -36.77 0.57 -19.41
CA THR A 158 -38.21 0.29 -19.49
C THR A 158 -38.86 1.43 -20.28
N GLY A 159 -39.08 1.17 -21.56
CA GLY A 159 -40.13 1.81 -22.35
C GLY A 159 -41.40 0.98 -22.27
#